data_AF-A0A1G0R5N2-F1
#
_entry.id   AF-A0A1G0R5N2-F1
#
_cell.length_a   1.000
_cell.length_b   1.000
_cell.length_c   1.000
_cell.angle_alpha   90.00
_cell.angle_beta   90.00
_cell.angle_gamma   90.00
#
_symmetry.space_group_name_H-M   'P 1'
#
loop_
_entity.id
_entity.type
_entity.pdbx_description
1 polymer ?
#
loop_
_entity_poly.entity_id
_entity_poly.type
_entity_poly.pdbx_seq_one_letter_code
_entity_poly.pdbx_strand_id
1 'polypeptide(L)'
;MKPKNNEFIFIDLINKGEFDLLNNKYNINGYPQVRKMINGKRYSAMVHRIVWIMNYGQIPEDKIVNHMNGIKSDFRIENLELTDYSGNTKHAFRLGLKDQYGEKNPACKLKDKEIFEIRELYKIGNHTLYEIAKIYNVSYKTISKIVRGERRIKQAGHIQDYSYKRKQDHMMIRDLKGKFLYKKKAGYFLDDKEHREIPDFFNK
;
A
#
# COMPACT_ATOMS: atom_id res chain seq x y z
N MET A 1 -5.20 22.22 -17.26
CA MET A 1 -4.53 21.62 -18.43
C MET A 1 -5.66 21.21 -19.36
N LYS A 2 -5.92 21.95 -20.45
CA LYS A 2 -7.14 21.77 -21.28
C LYS A 2 -7.32 20.29 -21.67
N PRO A 3 -8.54 19.73 -21.64
CA PRO A 3 -8.75 18.37 -22.13
C PRO A 3 -8.31 18.32 -23.59
N LYS A 4 -7.54 17.27 -23.92
CA LYS A 4 -7.03 17.01 -25.26
C LYS A 4 -8.24 16.89 -26.19
N ASN A 5 -8.36 17.78 -27.18
CA ASN A 5 -9.46 17.80 -28.15
C ASN A 5 -9.37 16.69 -29.22
N ASN A 6 -8.51 15.68 -29.02
CA ASN A 6 -8.25 14.69 -30.05
C ASN A 6 -9.45 13.77 -30.25
N GLU A 7 -10.22 13.49 -29.18
CA GLU A 7 -11.41 12.65 -29.20
C GLU A 7 -12.42 13.13 -30.26
N PHE A 8 -12.68 14.44 -30.33
CA PHE A 8 -13.60 15.01 -31.32
C PHE A 8 -13.14 14.84 -32.76
N ILE A 9 -11.82 14.84 -33.01
CA ILE A 9 -11.26 14.56 -34.34
C ILE A 9 -11.60 13.13 -34.75
N PHE A 10 -11.44 12.16 -33.84
CA PHE A 10 -11.78 10.77 -34.13
C PHE A 10 -13.29 10.56 -34.26
N ILE A 11 -14.11 11.24 -33.46
CA ILE A 11 -15.57 11.18 -33.56
C ILE A 11 -16.05 11.66 -34.92
N ASP A 12 -15.53 12.80 -35.42
CA ASP A 12 -15.86 13.32 -36.74
C ASP A 12 -15.52 12.30 -37.85
N LEU A 13 -14.35 11.68 -37.78
CA LEU A 13 -13.93 10.65 -38.73
C LEU A 13 -14.81 9.38 -38.66
N ILE A 14 -15.21 8.96 -37.45
CA ILE A 14 -16.11 7.81 -37.25
C ILE A 14 -17.48 8.11 -37.86
N ASN A 15 -18.04 9.30 -37.60
CA ASN A 15 -19.33 9.72 -38.13
C ASN A 15 -19.34 9.81 -39.68
N LYS A 16 -18.18 10.08 -40.29
CA LYS A 16 -17.98 10.05 -41.75
C LYS A 16 -17.73 8.64 -42.32
N GLY A 17 -17.62 7.61 -41.48
CA GLY A 17 -17.27 6.26 -41.90
C GLY A 17 -15.79 6.09 -42.30
N GLU A 18 -14.93 7.05 -41.95
CA GLU A 18 -13.51 7.08 -42.32
C GLU A 18 -12.57 6.50 -41.25
N PHE A 19 -13.15 5.96 -40.17
CA PHE A 19 -12.38 5.44 -39.05
C PHE A 19 -13.17 4.39 -38.26
N ASP A 20 -12.46 3.34 -37.82
CA ASP A 20 -13.01 2.28 -36.99
C ASP A 20 -12.21 2.18 -35.68
N LEU A 21 -12.94 2.16 -34.55
CA LEU A 21 -12.38 2.00 -33.20
C LEU A 21 -11.76 0.61 -32.97
N LEU A 22 -12.18 -0.41 -33.72
CA LEU A 22 -11.62 -1.76 -33.62
C LEU A 22 -10.17 -1.82 -34.12
N ASN A 23 -9.75 -0.87 -34.97
CA ASN A 23 -8.37 -0.70 -35.41
C ASN A 23 -7.50 0.04 -34.36
N ASN A 24 -7.65 -0.33 -33.09
CA ASN A 24 -6.90 0.26 -31.98
C ASN A 24 -5.59 -0.49 -31.68
N LYS A 25 -4.73 0.15 -30.89
CA LYS A 25 -3.52 -0.43 -30.31
C LYS A 25 -3.47 -0.12 -28.83
N TYR A 26 -2.92 -1.03 -28.03
CA TYR A 26 -2.73 -0.80 -26.61
C TYR A 26 -1.60 0.21 -26.36
N ASN A 27 -1.80 1.12 -25.40
CA ASN A 27 -0.73 1.98 -24.90
C ASN A 27 0.11 1.25 -23.83
N ILE A 28 1.18 1.89 -23.35
CA ILE A 28 2.07 1.32 -22.30
C ILE A 28 1.32 0.99 -21.01
N ASN A 29 0.19 1.65 -20.75
CA ASN A 29 -0.66 1.42 -19.59
C ASN A 29 -1.76 0.36 -19.86
N GLY A 30 -1.75 -0.30 -21.02
CA GLY A 30 -2.72 -1.33 -21.39
C GLY A 30 -4.10 -0.83 -21.80
N TYR A 31 -4.26 0.45 -22.15
CA TYR A 31 -5.52 0.98 -22.66
C TYR A 31 -5.54 0.97 -24.20
N PRO A 32 -6.62 0.49 -24.84
CA PRO A 32 -6.89 0.70 -26.26
C PRO A 32 -6.85 2.19 -26.62
N GLN A 33 -6.04 2.51 -27.63
CA GLN A 33 -5.92 3.86 -28.18
C GLN A 33 -5.97 3.80 -29.70
N VAL A 34 -6.50 4.85 -30.29
CA VAL A 34 -6.50 5.06 -31.74
C VAL A 34 -5.52 6.16 -32.09
N ARG A 35 -4.95 6.08 -33.30
CA ARG A 35 -3.91 7.01 -33.78
C ARG A 35 -4.15 7.29 -35.27
N LYS A 36 -4.02 8.55 -35.69
CA LYS A 36 -4.07 8.95 -37.10
C LYS A 36 -3.09 10.10 -37.36
N MET A 37 -2.50 10.11 -38.55
CA MET A 37 -1.69 11.24 -39.04
C MET A 37 -2.60 12.13 -39.90
N ILE A 38 -2.66 13.42 -39.60
CA ILE A 38 -3.45 14.40 -40.37
C ILE A 38 -2.55 15.62 -40.58
N ASN A 39 -2.31 15.98 -41.85
CA ASN A 39 -1.47 17.12 -42.24
C ASN A 39 -0.10 17.13 -41.55
N GLY A 40 0.59 15.98 -41.53
CA GLY A 40 1.91 15.82 -40.90
C GLY A 40 1.91 15.80 -39.37
N LYS A 41 0.75 15.95 -38.70
CA LYS A 41 0.63 15.90 -37.24
C LYS A 41 -0.05 14.61 -36.77
N ARG A 42 0.54 13.98 -35.74
CA ARG A 42 0.01 12.76 -35.14
C ARG A 42 -1.01 13.07 -34.06
N TYR A 43 -2.19 12.48 -34.20
CA TYR A 43 -3.27 12.53 -33.21
C TYR A 43 -3.45 11.17 -32.56
N SER A 44 -3.78 11.18 -31.27
CA SER A 44 -4.13 9.97 -30.52
C SER A 44 -5.21 10.24 -29.48
N ALA A 45 -6.08 9.26 -29.28
CA ALA A 45 -7.16 9.31 -28.30
C ALA A 45 -7.43 7.91 -27.73
N MET A 46 -7.94 7.84 -26.50
CA MET A 46 -8.30 6.57 -25.85
C MET A 46 -9.70 6.15 -26.28
N VAL A 47 -9.87 4.87 -26.62
CA VAL A 47 -11.13 4.34 -27.18
C VAL A 47 -12.29 4.53 -26.21
N HIS A 48 -12.14 4.15 -24.95
CA HIS A 48 -13.19 4.28 -23.94
C HIS A 48 -13.67 5.74 -23.73
N ARG A 49 -12.79 6.73 -23.96
CA ARG A 49 -13.19 8.15 -23.89
C ARG A 49 -13.97 8.58 -25.12
N ILE A 50 -13.58 8.10 -26.30
CA ILE A 50 -14.36 8.34 -27.53
C ILE A 50 -15.76 7.74 -27.38
N VAL A 51 -15.85 6.48 -26.95
CA VAL A 51 -17.14 5.79 -26.72
C VAL A 51 -18.00 6.56 -25.71
N TRP A 52 -17.42 7.01 -24.60
CA TRP A 52 -18.13 7.86 -23.64
C TRP A 52 -18.68 9.13 -24.30
N ILE A 53 -17.84 9.88 -25.01
CA ILE A 53 -18.23 11.18 -25.59
C ILE A 53 -19.30 11.02 -26.67
N MET A 54 -19.26 9.94 -27.46
CA MET A 54 -20.29 9.66 -28.47
C MET A 54 -21.66 9.40 -27.87
N ASN A 55 -21.74 8.87 -26.64
CA ASN A 55 -23.01 8.50 -25.99
C ASN A 55 -23.51 9.56 -25.00
N TYR A 56 -22.61 10.22 -24.27
CA TYR A 56 -22.96 11.12 -23.16
C TYR A 56 -22.37 12.53 -23.30
N GLY A 57 -21.58 12.80 -24.34
CA GLY A 57 -20.96 14.09 -24.56
C GLY A 57 -19.72 14.34 -23.69
N GLN A 58 -19.45 15.62 -23.42
CA GLN A 58 -18.18 16.04 -22.83
C GLN A 58 -17.95 15.43 -21.43
N ILE A 59 -16.72 14.93 -21.20
CA ILE A 59 -16.28 14.47 -19.88
C ILE A 59 -15.96 15.70 -19.02
N PRO A 60 -16.58 15.88 -17.84
CA PRO A 60 -16.26 16.98 -16.93
C PRO A 60 -14.79 17.01 -16.53
N GLU A 61 -14.24 18.20 -16.26
CA GLU A 61 -12.79 18.37 -16.00
C GLU A 61 -12.31 17.66 -14.72
N ASP A 62 -13.20 17.51 -13.74
CA ASP A 62 -12.95 16.82 -12.47
C ASP A 62 -13.22 15.30 -12.54
N LYS A 63 -13.63 14.77 -13.70
CA LYS A 63 -14.01 13.37 -13.88
C LYS A 63 -13.10 12.64 -14.87
N ILE A 64 -13.06 11.32 -14.69
CA ILE A 64 -12.42 10.36 -15.57
C ILE A 64 -13.39 9.23 -15.88
N VAL A 65 -13.21 8.60 -17.05
CA VAL A 65 -13.98 7.42 -17.45
C VAL A 65 -13.32 6.18 -16.84
N ASN A 66 -14.07 5.42 -16.06
CA ASN A 66 -13.67 4.18 -15.43
C ASN A 66 -14.33 2.96 -16.10
N HIS A 67 -13.67 1.80 -16.01
CA HIS A 67 -14.20 0.52 -16.49
C HIS A 67 -14.72 -0.25 -15.26
N MET A 68 -16.02 -0.48 -15.17
CA MET A 68 -16.66 -1.06 -13.98
C MET A 68 -16.17 -2.48 -13.66
N ASN A 69 -15.87 -3.27 -14.68
CA ASN A 69 -15.29 -4.61 -14.50
C ASN A 69 -13.76 -4.61 -14.36
N GLY A 70 -13.09 -3.46 -14.44
CA GLY A 70 -11.63 -3.36 -14.38
C GLY A 70 -10.87 -3.80 -15.64
N ILE A 71 -11.57 -4.23 -16.70
CA ILE A 71 -10.99 -4.73 -17.95
C ILE A 71 -10.86 -3.57 -18.94
N LYS A 72 -9.63 -3.10 -19.16
CA LYS A 72 -9.33 -1.93 -20.02
C LYS A 72 -9.68 -2.11 -21.49
N SER A 73 -9.79 -3.35 -21.96
CA SER A 73 -10.18 -3.69 -23.33
C SER A 73 -11.70 -3.72 -23.53
N ASP A 74 -12.49 -3.75 -22.46
CA ASP A 74 -13.95 -3.75 -22.52
C ASP A 74 -14.47 -2.30 -22.52
N PHE A 75 -14.45 -1.70 -23.70
CA PHE A 75 -14.90 -0.31 -23.91
C PHE A 75 -16.38 -0.21 -24.30
N ARG A 76 -17.19 -1.23 -24.05
CA ARG A 76 -18.65 -1.16 -24.27
C ARG A 76 -19.26 -0.14 -23.32
N ILE A 77 -20.23 0.64 -23.80
CA ILE A 77 -20.77 1.78 -23.04
C ILE A 77 -21.37 1.35 -21.70
N GLU A 78 -21.99 0.17 -21.65
CA GLU A 78 -22.57 -0.42 -20.44
C GLU A 78 -21.53 -0.84 -19.39
N ASN A 79 -20.24 -0.84 -19.72
CA ASN A 79 -19.14 -1.11 -18.79
C ASN A 79 -18.41 0.17 -18.32
N LEU A 80 -18.82 1.35 -18.82
CA LEU A 80 -18.14 2.61 -18.51
C LEU A 80 -18.95 3.44 -17.50
N GLU A 81 -18.24 4.11 -16.59
CA GLU A 81 -18.82 5.08 -15.65
C GLU A 81 -17.92 6.33 -15.53
N LEU A 82 -18.46 7.45 -15.07
CA LEU A 82 -17.63 8.57 -14.60
C LEU A 82 -17.32 8.42 -13.12
N THR A 83 -16.07 8.70 -12.79
CA THR A 83 -15.60 8.77 -11.41
C THR A 83 -14.54 9.85 -11.27
N ASP A 84 -14.10 10.13 -10.06
CA ASP A 84 -12.92 10.96 -9.82
C ASP A 84 -11.67 10.08 -9.59
N TYR A 85 -10.48 10.69 -9.48
CA TYR A 85 -9.23 9.95 -9.25
C TYR A 85 -9.24 9.11 -7.96
N SER A 86 -9.91 9.59 -6.90
CA SER A 86 -10.03 8.89 -5.62
C SER A 86 -10.95 7.68 -5.76
N GLY A 87 -12.10 7.86 -6.42
CA GLY A 87 -13.06 6.83 -6.75
C GLY A 87 -12.44 5.71 -7.59
N ASN A 88 -11.74 6.05 -8.68
CA ASN A 88 -11.02 5.09 -9.51
C ASN A 88 -9.94 4.32 -8.71
N THR A 89 -9.19 5.01 -7.86
CA THR A 89 -8.18 4.35 -7.01
C THR A 89 -8.82 3.37 -6.03
N LYS A 90 -9.89 3.79 -5.34
CA LYS A 90 -10.65 2.92 -4.42
C LYS A 90 -11.26 1.72 -5.15
N HIS A 91 -11.78 1.94 -6.36
CA HIS A 91 -12.31 0.89 -7.23
C HIS A 91 -11.23 -0.14 -7.59
N ALA A 92 -10.05 0.31 -8.01
CA ALA A 92 -8.92 -0.56 -8.32
C ALA A 92 -8.47 -1.42 -7.11
N PHE A 93 -8.47 -0.85 -5.90
CA PHE A 93 -8.22 -1.63 -4.67
C PHE A 93 -9.32 -2.66 -4.39
N ARG A 94 -10.59 -2.26 -4.56
CA ARG A 94 -11.74 -3.16 -4.34
C ARG A 94 -11.73 -4.35 -5.30
N LEU A 95 -11.33 -4.15 -6.55
CA LEU A 95 -11.17 -5.20 -7.55
C LEU A 95 -9.86 -5.99 -7.43
N GLY A 96 -8.98 -5.66 -6.47
CA GLY A 96 -7.67 -6.31 -6.33
C GLY A 96 -6.68 -5.98 -7.46
N LEU A 97 -6.97 -5.00 -8.31
CA LEU A 97 -6.08 -4.54 -9.39
C LEU A 97 -4.86 -3.78 -8.84
N LYS A 98 -4.95 -3.32 -7.59
CA LYS A 98 -3.87 -2.64 -6.90
C LYS A 98 -3.66 -3.27 -5.53
N ASP A 99 -2.42 -3.68 -5.27
CA ASP A 99 -2.00 -4.19 -3.97
C ASP A 99 -0.81 -3.33 -3.47
N GLN A 100 -1.03 -2.66 -2.34
CA GLN A 100 0.01 -1.88 -1.65
C GLN A 100 0.21 -2.41 -0.22
N TYR A 101 -0.03 -3.71 0.00
CA TYR A 101 0.27 -4.32 1.27
C TYR A 101 1.78 -4.57 1.38
N GLY A 102 2.39 -4.04 2.43
CA GLY A 102 3.76 -4.38 2.78
C GLY A 102 4.82 -3.82 1.84
N GLU A 103 5.78 -4.66 1.41
CA GLU A 103 6.82 -4.28 0.46
C GLU A 103 6.30 -3.85 -0.91
N LYS A 104 5.07 -4.24 -1.27
CA LYS A 104 4.41 -3.77 -2.49
C LYS A 104 4.08 -2.28 -2.44
N ASN A 105 4.07 -1.68 -1.25
CA ASN A 105 3.97 -0.24 -1.12
C ASN A 105 5.34 0.41 -1.33
N PRO A 106 5.52 1.26 -2.36
CA PRO A 106 6.81 1.94 -2.60
C PRO A 106 7.22 2.88 -1.46
N ALA A 107 6.28 3.33 -0.62
CA ALA A 107 6.56 4.13 0.56
C ALA A 107 6.83 3.29 1.83
N CYS A 108 6.91 1.96 1.72
CA CYS A 108 7.15 1.10 2.86
C CYS A 108 8.58 1.28 3.39
N LYS A 109 8.69 1.61 4.68
CA LYS A 109 9.98 1.79 5.36
C LYS A 109 10.62 0.47 5.79
N LEU A 110 9.83 -0.59 5.93
CA LEU A 110 10.26 -1.87 6.50
C LEU A 110 9.96 -3.02 5.55
N LYS A 111 11.02 -3.72 5.18
CA LYS A 111 11.03 -4.94 4.38
C LYS A 111 10.48 -6.13 5.17
N ASP A 112 9.97 -7.14 4.47
CA ASP A 112 9.38 -8.35 5.07
C ASP A 112 10.41 -9.09 5.95
N LYS A 113 11.70 -9.10 5.54
CA LYS A 113 12.80 -9.63 6.35
C LYS A 113 12.97 -8.87 7.67
N GLU A 114 12.93 -7.54 7.63
CA GLU A 114 13.08 -6.69 8.81
C GLU A 114 11.89 -6.89 9.78
N ILE A 115 10.69 -7.15 9.26
CA ILE A 115 9.54 -7.50 10.11
C ILE A 115 9.79 -8.78 10.91
N PHE A 116 10.36 -9.81 10.27
CA PHE A 116 10.74 -11.04 10.95
C PHE A 116 11.79 -10.78 12.03
N GLU A 117 12.86 -10.06 11.68
CA GLU A 117 13.94 -9.70 12.62
C GLU A 117 13.41 -8.91 13.82
N ILE A 118 12.54 -7.91 13.60
CA ILE A 118 11.90 -7.13 14.67
C ILE A 118 11.15 -8.03 15.65
N ARG A 119 10.40 -9.00 15.14
CA ARG A 119 9.62 -9.93 15.97
C ARG A 119 10.52 -10.86 16.77
N GLU A 120 11.56 -11.41 16.17
CA GLU A 120 12.49 -12.29 16.87
C GLU A 120 13.37 -11.52 17.87
N LEU A 121 13.86 -10.32 17.53
CA LEU A 121 14.61 -9.45 18.46
C LEU A 121 13.79 -9.13 19.72
N TYR A 122 12.50 -8.84 19.55
CA TYR A 122 11.62 -8.59 20.69
C TYR A 122 11.35 -9.87 21.50
N LYS A 123 11.14 -11.01 20.83
CA LYS A 123 10.89 -12.30 21.46
C LYS A 123 12.07 -12.77 22.30
N ILE A 124 13.30 -12.58 21.82
CA ILE A 124 14.54 -12.89 22.55
C ILE A 124 14.62 -12.11 23.87
N GLY A 125 14.02 -10.91 23.93
CA GLY A 125 13.91 -10.12 25.15
C GLY A 125 15.10 -9.20 25.42
N ASN A 126 16.17 -9.28 24.64
CA ASN A 126 17.38 -8.46 24.82
C ASN A 126 17.24 -7.01 24.33
N HIS A 127 16.16 -6.68 23.63
CA HIS A 127 15.88 -5.31 23.19
C HIS A 127 14.49 -4.87 23.56
N THR A 128 14.41 -3.64 24.08
CA THR A 128 13.15 -2.94 24.26
C THR A 128 12.59 -2.50 22.91
N LEU A 129 11.27 -2.30 22.84
CA LEU A 129 10.61 -1.74 21.65
C LEU A 129 11.20 -0.38 21.22
N TYR A 130 11.76 0.41 22.15
CA TYR A 130 12.37 1.70 21.86
C TYR A 130 13.76 1.55 21.21
N GLU A 131 14.56 0.60 21.67
CA GLU A 131 15.86 0.28 21.05
C GLU A 131 15.66 -0.29 19.65
N ILE A 132 14.71 -1.22 19.48
CA ILE A 132 14.35 -1.76 18.16
C ILE A 132 13.88 -0.62 17.22
N ALA A 133 13.07 0.31 17.72
CA ALA A 133 12.62 1.46 16.96
C ALA A 133 13.78 2.35 16.46
N LYS A 134 14.80 2.56 17.31
CA LYS A 134 16.03 3.28 16.92
C LYS A 134 16.82 2.53 15.86
N ILE A 135 17.03 1.22 16.03
CA ILE A 135 17.78 0.37 15.09
C ILE A 135 17.19 0.47 13.68
N TYR A 136 15.87 0.37 13.57
CA TYR A 136 15.17 0.39 12.28
C TYR A 136 14.68 1.79 11.85
N ASN A 137 15.05 2.85 12.57
CA ASN A 137 14.66 4.24 12.31
C ASN A 137 13.14 4.43 12.04
N VAL A 138 12.32 3.82 12.89
CA VAL A 138 10.86 3.94 12.85
C VAL A 138 10.30 4.32 14.20
N SER A 139 9.05 4.77 14.24
CA SER A 139 8.43 5.11 15.53
C SER A 139 8.27 3.88 16.42
N TYR A 140 8.42 4.07 17.73
CA TYR A 140 8.08 3.07 18.75
C TYR A 140 6.69 2.45 18.52
N LYS A 141 5.69 3.28 18.18
CA LYS A 141 4.31 2.83 17.89
C LYS A 141 4.27 1.86 16.70
N THR A 142 5.13 2.05 15.70
CA THR A 142 5.24 1.15 14.54
C THR A 142 5.73 -0.23 14.99
N ILE A 143 6.84 -0.29 15.73
CA ILE A 143 7.38 -1.56 16.25
C ILE A 143 6.35 -2.26 17.15
N SER A 144 5.74 -1.52 18.08
CA SER A 144 4.73 -2.06 18.99
C SER A 144 3.55 -2.71 18.25
N LYS A 145 3.05 -2.10 17.16
CA LYS A 145 1.98 -2.68 16.35
C LYS A 145 2.43 -3.90 15.53
N ILE A 146 3.67 -3.90 15.04
CA ILE A 146 4.26 -5.04 14.29
C ILE A 146 4.39 -6.27 15.20
N VAL A 147 4.93 -6.07 16.40
CA VAL A 147 5.11 -7.11 17.42
C VAL A 147 3.77 -7.67 17.89
N ARG A 148 2.74 -6.82 18.03
CA ARG A 148 1.36 -7.21 18.36
C ARG A 148 0.59 -7.89 17.23
N GLY A 149 1.14 -7.95 16.02
CA GLY A 149 0.42 -8.48 14.86
C GLY A 149 -0.69 -7.57 14.31
N GLU A 150 -0.88 -6.37 14.88
CA GLU A 150 -1.82 -5.36 14.38
C GLU A 150 -1.37 -4.72 13.06
N ARG A 151 -0.09 -4.88 12.72
CA ARG A 151 0.48 -4.54 11.42
C ARG A 151 1.30 -5.70 10.89
N ARG A 152 1.34 -5.81 9.56
CA ARG A 152 2.14 -6.82 8.86
C ARG A 152 1.76 -8.25 9.30
N ILE A 153 0.46 -8.50 9.48
CA ILE A 153 -0.07 -9.78 9.99
C ILE A 153 0.27 -10.96 9.08
N LYS A 154 0.36 -10.73 7.76
CA LYS A 154 0.72 -11.76 6.77
C LYS A 154 2.21 -12.14 6.76
N GLN A 155 3.08 -11.38 7.43
CA GLN A 155 4.51 -11.64 7.48
C GLN A 155 4.84 -12.66 8.57
N ALA A 156 5.96 -13.38 8.42
CA ALA A 156 6.42 -14.40 9.36
C ALA A 156 6.94 -13.81 10.69
N GLY A 157 7.26 -14.70 11.64
CA GLY A 157 7.85 -14.37 12.95
C GLY A 157 6.83 -14.38 14.09
N HIS A 158 7.33 -14.47 15.32
CA HIS A 158 6.47 -14.57 16.50
C HIS A 158 5.67 -13.29 16.76
N ILE A 159 4.34 -13.40 16.76
CA ILE A 159 3.45 -12.33 17.19
C ILE A 159 3.22 -12.46 18.69
N GLN A 160 3.49 -11.39 19.42
CA GLN A 160 3.23 -11.36 20.85
C GLN A 160 1.73 -11.22 21.09
N ASP A 161 1.13 -12.25 21.69
CA ASP A 161 -0.19 -12.12 22.30
C ASP A 161 -0.08 -11.37 23.64
N TYR A 162 -0.86 -10.29 23.77
CA TYR A 162 -0.97 -9.49 24.99
C TYR A 162 -2.26 -9.77 25.76
N SER A 163 -3.10 -10.71 25.30
CA SER A 163 -4.33 -11.14 25.99
C SER A 163 -4.04 -11.55 27.45
N TYR A 164 -2.86 -12.12 27.71
CA TYR A 164 -2.42 -12.54 29.04
C TYR A 164 -1.74 -11.42 29.87
N LYS A 165 -1.09 -10.44 29.21
CA LYS A 165 -0.26 -9.40 29.88
C LYS A 165 -1.05 -8.31 30.60
N ARG A 166 -2.37 -8.18 30.38
CA ARG A 166 -3.19 -7.26 31.19
C ARG A 166 -3.30 -7.67 32.67
N LYS A 167 -2.83 -8.88 33.04
CA LYS A 167 -2.72 -9.34 34.44
C LYS A 167 -1.29 -9.38 34.99
N GLN A 168 -0.26 -9.21 34.16
CA GLN A 168 1.14 -9.22 34.59
C GLN A 168 1.90 -8.14 33.82
N ASP A 169 1.89 -6.93 34.37
CA ASP A 169 2.93 -5.96 34.06
C ASP A 169 4.31 -6.60 34.32
N HIS A 170 5.31 -6.18 33.56
CA HIS A 170 6.75 -6.46 33.68
C HIS A 170 7.28 -7.63 32.82
N MET A 171 8.05 -7.27 31.79
CA MET A 171 8.85 -8.18 30.98
C MET A 171 9.89 -8.83 31.89
N MET A 172 9.85 -10.16 32.03
CA MET A 172 10.85 -10.94 32.76
C MET A 172 11.92 -11.43 31.80
N ILE A 173 13.18 -11.10 32.07
CA ILE A 173 14.33 -11.73 31.43
C ILE A 173 14.96 -12.65 32.48
N ARG A 174 15.20 -13.92 32.10
CA ARG A 174 15.94 -14.89 32.91
C ARG A 174 17.36 -15.03 32.38
N ASP A 175 18.37 -14.99 33.26
CA ASP A 175 19.72 -15.41 32.87
C ASP A 175 19.87 -16.95 32.89
N LEU A 176 21.01 -17.45 32.41
CA LEU A 176 21.34 -18.89 32.40
C LEU A 176 21.44 -19.50 33.81
N LYS A 177 21.44 -18.68 34.86
CA LYS A 177 21.55 -19.06 36.28
C LYS A 177 20.20 -18.93 37.02
N GLY A 178 19.14 -18.53 36.33
CA GLY A 178 17.78 -18.42 36.87
C GLY A 178 17.43 -17.09 37.55
N LYS A 179 18.26 -16.05 37.47
CA LYS A 179 17.95 -14.72 38.02
C LYS A 179 16.91 -13.98 37.19
N PHE A 180 16.08 -13.18 37.86
CA PHE A 180 15.00 -12.46 37.21
C PHE A 180 15.28 -10.96 37.17
N LEU A 181 15.27 -10.40 35.96
CA LEU A 181 15.27 -8.97 35.75
C LEU A 181 13.86 -8.48 35.36
N TYR A 182 13.31 -7.55 36.14
CA TYR A 182 12.03 -6.89 35.88
C TYR A 182 12.25 -5.42 35.50
N LYS A 183 11.54 -4.92 34.49
CA LYS A 183 11.60 -3.50 34.09
C LYS A 183 10.33 -2.75 34.48
N LYS A 184 10.44 -1.82 35.46
CA LYS A 184 9.38 -0.88 35.85
C LYS A 184 9.47 0.41 35.05
N LYS A 185 8.42 1.24 35.12
CA LYS A 185 8.35 2.56 34.46
C LYS A 185 9.48 3.52 34.89
N ALA A 186 10.15 3.27 36.02
CA ALA A 186 11.18 4.13 36.63
C ALA A 186 12.44 3.39 37.14
N GLY A 187 12.73 2.17 36.67
CA GLY A 187 13.92 1.43 37.11
C GLY A 187 13.93 -0.05 36.71
N TYR A 188 14.95 -0.76 37.16
CA TYR A 188 15.17 -2.20 36.97
C TYR A 188 15.15 -2.91 38.32
N PHE A 189 14.59 -4.11 38.40
CA PHE A 189 14.65 -4.96 39.58
C PHE A 189 15.41 -6.23 39.24
N LEU A 190 16.45 -6.57 40.00
CA LEU A 190 17.17 -7.84 39.91
C LEU A 190 16.96 -8.60 41.21
N ASP A 191 16.32 -9.77 41.15
CA ASP A 191 16.04 -10.61 42.33
C ASP A 191 15.50 -9.77 43.52
N ASP A 192 14.43 -9.00 43.26
CA ASP A 192 13.73 -8.12 44.20
C ASP A 192 14.52 -6.90 44.73
N LYS A 193 15.70 -6.60 44.17
CA LYS A 193 16.45 -5.35 44.46
C LYS A 193 16.27 -4.31 43.37
N GLU A 194 15.98 -3.08 43.77
CA GLU A 194 15.78 -1.94 42.85
C GLU A 194 17.11 -1.33 42.39
N HIS A 195 17.20 -1.05 41.09
CA HIS A 195 18.33 -0.43 40.42
C HIS A 195 17.84 0.70 39.51
N ARG A 196 18.51 1.86 39.59
CA ARG A 196 18.20 3.04 38.74
C ARG A 196 18.70 2.87 37.30
N GLU A 197 19.77 2.11 37.13
CA GLU A 197 20.39 1.75 35.85
C GLU A 197 20.31 0.23 35.65
N ILE A 198 20.57 -0.27 34.43
CA ILE A 198 20.56 -1.72 34.17
C ILE A 198 21.68 -2.34 35.03
N PRO A 199 21.37 -3.19 36.02
CA PRO A 199 22.40 -3.84 36.82
C PRO A 199 23.25 -4.75 35.92
N ASP A 200 24.50 -4.99 36.32
CA ASP A 200 25.39 -5.92 35.61
C ASP A 200 24.85 -7.35 35.74
N PHE A 201 23.91 -7.67 34.84
CA PHE A 201 23.10 -8.87 34.84
C PHE A 201 23.79 -10.02 34.09
N PHE A 202 24.73 -9.68 33.19
CA PHE A 202 25.43 -10.65 32.35
C PHE A 202 26.85 -10.98 32.81
N ASN A 203 27.47 -10.17 33.68
CA ASN A 203 28.81 -10.45 34.21
C ASN A 203 28.78 -10.73 35.72
N LYS A 204 28.67 -12.01 36.06
CA LYS A 204 29.21 -12.67 37.28
C LYS A 204 28.88 -14.16 37.23
#